data_AF-A0A1E1KUA9-F1
#
_entry.id   AF-A0A1E1KUA9-F1
#
_cell.length_a   1.000
_cell.length_b   1.000
_cell.length_c   1.000
_cell.angle_alpha   90.00
_cell.angle_beta   90.00
_cell.angle_gamma   90.00
#
_symmetry.space_group_name_H-M   'P 1'
#
loop_
_entity.id
_entity.type
_entity.pdbx_description
1 polymer ?
#
loop_
_entity_poly.entity_id
_entity_poly.type
_entity_poly.pdbx_seq_one_letter_code
_entity_poly.pdbx_strand_id
1 'polypeptide(L)'
;MASDTRDESNSNSPPPTEPPPGSTSSPLHIQSSSPKIYEVFNAPASPPTSDPLQAPQSANALPDGSGQNTAGSGKEAPTLVSAIKTVRVQDFKQVHMYPCVRESLLMGIGGAFGMGGVRALWGAPIPKAANWAVGTFVFASFANYEFCLYRRRLERQHMKRAVEIIDRKKVEKEALAKAKREERRRAKEEEDRRKEEEAKRGWWRVW
;
A
#
# COMPACT_ATOMS: atom_id res chain seq x y z
N MET A 1 54.12 -4.19 -8.97
CA MET A 1 53.60 -3.72 -10.27
C MET A 1 53.41 -4.94 -11.14
N ALA A 2 52.22 -5.56 -11.10
CA ALA A 2 51.91 -6.74 -11.88
C ALA A 2 50.68 -6.42 -12.73
N SER A 3 50.89 -6.43 -14.03
CA SER A 3 49.87 -6.35 -15.07
C SER A 3 49.10 -7.65 -15.13
N ASP A 4 47.79 -7.59 -15.40
CA ASP A 4 47.00 -8.76 -15.76
C ASP A 4 46.29 -8.50 -17.08
N THR A 5 46.53 -9.39 -18.02
CA THR A 5 46.00 -9.46 -19.38
C THR A 5 44.57 -9.99 -19.36
N ARG A 6 43.64 -9.34 -20.10
CA ARG A 6 42.49 -10.07 -20.65
C ARG A 6 42.05 -9.48 -21.98
N ASP A 7 42.24 -10.29 -23.00
CA ASP A 7 41.93 -10.10 -24.41
C ASP A 7 40.50 -9.67 -24.72
N GLU A 8 40.42 -8.84 -25.76
CA GLU A 8 39.28 -8.59 -26.64
C GLU A 8 38.82 -9.87 -27.35
N SER A 9 37.50 -10.08 -27.46
CA SER A 9 36.83 -10.67 -28.63
C SER A 9 35.30 -10.51 -28.55
N ASN A 10 34.82 -9.40 -29.12
CA ASN A 10 33.73 -9.30 -30.10
C ASN A 10 32.42 -10.11 -29.90
N SER A 11 31.33 -9.44 -29.49
CA SER A 11 30.05 -9.49 -30.22
C SER A 11 29.11 -8.34 -29.81
N ASN A 12 28.66 -7.56 -30.79
CA ASN A 12 27.61 -6.55 -30.71
C ASN A 12 26.37 -7.00 -29.91
N SER A 13 25.99 -6.21 -28.91
CA SER A 13 24.62 -6.11 -28.38
C SER A 13 24.41 -4.68 -27.87
N PRO A 14 23.31 -3.99 -28.21
CA PRO A 14 23.13 -2.59 -27.86
C PRO A 14 22.91 -2.38 -26.36
N PRO A 15 23.35 -1.24 -25.80
CA PRO A 15 23.08 -0.89 -24.41
C PRO A 15 21.57 -0.63 -24.18
N PRO A 16 21.06 -0.84 -22.95
CA PRO A 16 19.70 -0.47 -22.59
C PRO A 16 19.51 1.03 -22.81
N THR A 17 18.43 1.37 -23.52
CA THR A 17 18.05 2.74 -23.84
C THR A 17 17.82 3.53 -22.55
N GLU A 18 18.77 4.39 -22.20
CA GLU A 18 18.54 5.50 -21.29
C GLU A 18 17.53 6.47 -21.93
N PRO A 19 16.51 6.95 -21.20
CA PRO A 19 15.72 8.08 -21.67
C PRO A 19 16.58 9.36 -21.63
N PRO A 20 16.42 10.27 -22.61
CA PRO A 20 17.31 11.40 -22.86
C PRO A 20 17.35 12.45 -21.74
N PRO A 21 18.44 13.24 -21.65
CA PRO A 21 18.63 14.26 -20.62
C PRO A 21 17.77 15.50 -20.94
N GLY A 22 16.84 15.84 -20.06
CA GLY A 22 16.11 17.13 -20.21
C GLY A 22 14.65 17.18 -19.76
N SER A 23 14.25 16.51 -18.67
CA SER A 23 12.95 16.80 -18.04
C SER A 23 13.00 16.66 -16.52
N THR A 24 13.94 17.36 -15.88
CA THR A 24 13.80 17.77 -14.48
C THR A 24 12.91 19.01 -14.40
N SER A 25 11.65 18.88 -14.77
CA SER A 25 10.62 19.82 -14.34
C SER A 25 9.40 19.03 -13.88
N SER A 26 9.17 19.12 -12.57
CA SER A 26 7.93 18.65 -11.95
C SER A 26 6.73 19.28 -12.67
N PRO A 27 5.61 18.55 -12.88
CA PRO A 27 4.42 19.12 -13.50
C PRO A 27 3.96 20.37 -12.74
N LEU A 28 3.54 21.39 -13.49
CA LEU A 28 3.30 22.81 -13.12
C LEU A 28 2.40 23.03 -11.87
N HIS A 29 1.75 22.00 -11.33
CA HIS A 29 0.93 22.12 -10.13
C HIS A 29 1.72 22.29 -8.81
N ILE A 30 3.06 22.14 -8.83
CA ILE A 30 3.91 22.17 -7.61
C ILE A 30 4.61 23.52 -7.39
N GLN A 31 4.65 24.42 -8.38
CA GLN A 31 5.43 25.67 -8.29
C GLN A 31 4.65 26.91 -7.83
N SER A 32 3.39 26.78 -7.40
CA SER A 32 2.64 27.91 -6.84
C SER A 32 2.76 27.96 -5.32
N SER A 33 2.98 29.16 -4.80
CA SER A 33 3.47 29.55 -3.47
C SER A 33 2.50 29.31 -2.29
N SER A 34 1.92 28.12 -2.19
CA SER A 34 1.28 27.67 -0.94
C SER A 34 1.26 26.13 -0.89
N PRO A 35 1.79 25.48 0.16
CA PRO A 35 1.62 24.05 0.30
C PRO A 35 0.15 23.77 0.58
N LYS A 36 -0.58 23.32 -0.45
CA LYS A 36 -1.94 22.81 -0.32
C LYS A 36 -1.91 21.58 0.56
N ILE A 37 -2.27 21.79 1.82
CA ILE A 37 -2.42 20.83 2.93
C ILE A 37 -3.47 19.72 2.67
N TYR A 38 -3.94 19.53 1.43
CA TYR A 38 -5.05 18.62 1.11
C TYR A 38 -4.74 17.47 0.15
N GLU A 39 -3.48 17.05 -0.04
CA GLU A 39 -3.24 15.62 -0.36
C GLU A 39 -3.36 14.71 0.89
N VAL A 40 -4.05 15.22 1.91
CA VAL A 40 -4.87 14.41 2.81
C VAL A 40 -6.01 13.83 1.97
N PHE A 41 -6.08 12.51 1.89
CA PHE A 41 -7.19 11.74 1.31
C PHE A 41 -8.56 12.31 1.70
N ASN A 42 -9.11 13.22 0.89
CA ASN A 42 -10.52 13.60 0.92
C ASN A 42 -11.19 12.88 -0.26
N ALA A 43 -11.79 11.73 0.02
CA ALA A 43 -12.77 11.13 -0.87
C ALA A 43 -13.98 12.08 -0.99
N PRO A 44 -14.55 12.28 -2.19
CA PRO A 44 -15.76 13.08 -2.33
C PRO A 44 -16.91 12.39 -1.59
N ALA A 45 -17.60 13.16 -0.75
CA ALA A 45 -18.78 12.72 -0.01
C ALA A 45 -19.87 12.20 -0.96
N SER A 46 -20.24 10.93 -0.82
CA SER A 46 -21.51 10.39 -1.30
C SER A 46 -22.68 10.89 -0.41
N PRO A 47 -23.93 10.93 -0.94
CA PRO A 47 -25.09 11.53 -0.30
C PRO A 47 -25.46 10.86 1.05
N PRO A 48 -26.30 11.50 1.89
CA PRO A 48 -26.39 11.18 3.32
C PRO A 48 -27.05 9.82 3.53
N THR A 49 -26.26 8.82 3.88
CA THR A 49 -26.74 7.58 4.49
C THR A 49 -26.65 7.70 6.01
N SER A 50 -27.77 7.45 6.67
CA SER A 50 -28.09 7.76 8.07
C SER A 50 -27.49 6.81 9.11
N ASP A 51 -26.24 6.37 8.94
CA ASP A 51 -25.59 5.42 9.87
C ASP A 51 -24.22 5.93 10.36
N PRO A 52 -24.04 6.15 11.68
CA PRO A 52 -22.83 6.74 12.23
C PRO A 52 -21.76 5.67 12.55
N LEU A 53 -21.23 4.98 11.54
CA LEU A 53 -19.99 4.18 11.72
C LEU A 53 -19.29 3.80 10.40
N GLN A 54 -18.80 4.75 9.59
CA GLN A 54 -17.89 4.37 8.50
C GLN A 54 -16.80 5.42 8.24
N ALA A 55 -15.54 5.03 8.48
CA ALA A 55 -14.34 5.77 8.08
C ALA A 55 -14.10 5.64 6.56
N PRO A 56 -13.41 6.59 5.90
CA PRO A 56 -13.30 6.65 4.44
C PRO A 56 -12.56 5.44 3.87
N GLN A 57 -13.19 4.77 2.90
CA GLN A 57 -12.64 3.59 2.24
C GLN A 57 -11.47 3.99 1.33
N SER A 58 -10.25 3.67 1.74
CA SER A 58 -9.05 3.79 0.89
C SER A 58 -9.22 2.92 -0.37
N ALA A 59 -8.65 3.32 -1.51
CA ALA A 59 -8.74 2.59 -2.78
C ALA A 59 -8.13 1.16 -2.75
N ASN A 60 -7.48 0.77 -1.65
CA ASN A 60 -6.98 -0.59 -1.38
C ASN A 60 -7.90 -1.38 -0.42
N ALA A 61 -9.04 -0.82 -0.03
CA ALA A 61 -10.02 -1.48 0.82
C ALA A 61 -10.76 -2.51 -0.03
N LEU A 62 -10.54 -3.77 0.32
CA LEU A 62 -11.35 -4.89 -0.11
C LEU A 62 -12.81 -4.62 0.34
N PRO A 63 -13.84 -4.83 -0.50
CA PRO A 63 -15.24 -4.53 -0.14
C PRO A 63 -15.63 -5.25 1.16
N ASP A 64 -16.53 -4.68 1.95
CA ASP A 64 -16.86 -5.11 3.32
C ASP A 64 -17.24 -6.60 3.48
N GLY A 65 -17.49 -7.34 2.39
CA GLY A 65 -17.71 -8.79 2.41
C GLY A 65 -16.49 -9.68 2.06
N SER A 66 -15.33 -9.11 1.75
CA SER A 66 -14.17 -9.86 1.20
C SER A 66 -13.14 -10.32 2.25
N GLY A 67 -13.45 -10.11 3.53
CA GLY A 67 -12.76 -10.70 4.68
C GLY A 67 -13.71 -11.24 5.76
N GLN A 68 -15.03 -11.13 5.56
CA GLN A 68 -16.04 -11.41 6.59
C GLN A 68 -16.53 -12.87 6.65
N ASN A 69 -15.87 -13.81 5.97
CA ASN A 69 -16.20 -15.24 6.11
C ASN A 69 -15.46 -15.93 7.26
N THR A 70 -14.69 -15.20 8.09
CA THR A 70 -14.36 -15.67 9.44
C THR A 70 -15.45 -15.20 10.40
N ALA A 71 -16.62 -15.83 10.30
CA ALA A 71 -17.74 -15.62 11.21
C ALA A 71 -17.22 -15.64 12.66
N GLY A 72 -17.60 -14.62 13.44
CA GLY A 72 -17.10 -14.35 14.79
C GLY A 72 -17.36 -15.46 15.80
N SER A 73 -16.58 -16.54 15.74
CA SER A 73 -16.42 -17.50 16.82
C SER A 73 -15.04 -17.30 17.42
N GLY A 74 -15.00 -16.91 18.69
CA GLY A 74 -13.78 -16.70 19.43
C GLY A 74 -12.84 -17.90 19.36
N LYS A 75 -11.54 -17.59 19.27
CA LYS A 75 -10.41 -18.40 19.73
C LYS A 75 -10.53 -19.91 19.48
N GLU A 76 -10.15 -20.34 18.27
CA GLU A 76 -9.40 -21.58 18.10
C GLU A 76 -8.58 -21.48 16.82
N ALA A 77 -7.29 -21.81 16.89
CA ALA A 77 -6.43 -21.80 15.72
C ALA A 77 -7.02 -22.76 14.68
N PRO A 78 -7.46 -22.29 13.49
CA PRO A 78 -8.13 -23.16 12.55
C PRO A 78 -7.10 -24.17 12.02
N THR A 79 -7.26 -25.44 12.42
CA THR A 79 -6.66 -26.56 11.72
C THR A 79 -7.03 -26.45 10.24
N LEU A 80 -6.04 -26.64 9.36
CA LEU A 80 -6.18 -26.51 7.90
C LEU A 80 -7.39 -27.28 7.34
N VAL A 81 -7.77 -28.39 7.97
CA VAL A 81 -8.92 -29.23 7.61
C VAL A 81 -10.26 -28.53 7.88
N SER A 82 -10.35 -27.73 8.94
CA SER A 82 -11.57 -26.97 9.30
C SER A 82 -11.78 -25.80 8.33
N ALA A 83 -10.69 -25.17 7.89
CA ALA A 83 -10.72 -24.09 6.90
C ALA A 83 -11.18 -24.59 5.52
N ILE A 84 -10.74 -25.78 5.10
CA ILE A 84 -11.16 -26.40 3.83
C ILE A 84 -12.66 -26.73 3.85
N LYS A 85 -13.22 -27.15 5.00
CA LYS A 85 -14.65 -27.47 5.14
C LYS A 85 -15.56 -26.24 5.17
N THR A 86 -15.04 -25.07 5.54
CA THR A 86 -15.80 -23.81 5.55
C THR A 86 -15.78 -23.04 4.23
N VAL A 87 -14.91 -23.41 3.28
CA VAL A 87 -14.91 -22.80 1.93
C VAL A 87 -16.16 -23.28 1.18
N ARG A 88 -17.20 -22.44 1.15
CA ARG A 88 -18.44 -22.75 0.43
C ARG A 88 -18.20 -22.64 -1.08
N VAL A 89 -19.04 -23.33 -1.86
CA VAL A 89 -19.01 -23.20 -3.34
C VAL A 89 -19.32 -21.77 -3.79
N GLN A 90 -20.10 -21.02 -3.00
CA GLN A 90 -20.30 -19.58 -3.16
C GLN A 90 -19.01 -18.76 -2.98
N ASP A 91 -18.08 -19.18 -2.12
CA ASP A 91 -16.78 -18.51 -1.98
C ASP A 91 -15.94 -18.69 -3.24
N PHE A 92 -16.02 -19.82 -3.95
CA PHE A 92 -15.39 -19.97 -5.27
C PHE A 92 -15.94 -18.97 -6.30
N LYS A 93 -17.22 -18.60 -6.19
CA LYS A 93 -17.80 -17.54 -7.03
C LYS A 93 -17.27 -16.16 -6.66
N GLN A 94 -16.74 -15.94 -5.45
CA GLN A 94 -16.09 -14.69 -5.08
C GLN A 94 -14.55 -14.75 -5.15
N VAL A 95 -13.98 -15.95 -5.27
CA VAL A 95 -12.53 -16.19 -5.38
C VAL A 95 -11.90 -15.45 -6.57
N HIS A 96 -12.62 -15.29 -7.68
CA HIS A 96 -12.12 -14.52 -8.83
C HIS A 96 -12.04 -12.99 -8.58
N MET A 97 -12.74 -12.49 -7.56
CA MET A 97 -12.62 -11.08 -7.12
C MET A 97 -11.33 -10.86 -6.33
N TYR A 98 -10.69 -11.92 -5.81
CA TYR A 98 -9.38 -11.78 -5.19
C TYR A 98 -8.31 -11.62 -6.28
N PRO A 99 -7.60 -10.48 -6.31
CA PRO A 99 -6.67 -10.16 -7.38
C PRO A 99 -5.51 -11.17 -7.47
N CYS A 100 -5.05 -11.76 -6.35
CA CYS A 100 -4.00 -12.79 -6.39
C CYS A 100 -4.45 -14.09 -7.08
N VAL A 101 -5.73 -14.47 -7.00
CA VAL A 101 -6.23 -15.69 -7.64
C VAL A 101 -6.48 -15.46 -9.12
N ARG A 102 -7.01 -14.29 -9.48
CA ARG A 102 -7.22 -13.91 -10.88
C ARG A 102 -5.90 -13.86 -11.65
N GLU A 103 -4.90 -13.17 -11.12
CA GLU A 103 -3.59 -13.04 -11.77
C GLU A 103 -2.87 -14.39 -11.89
N SER A 104 -2.88 -15.20 -10.84
CA SER A 104 -2.25 -16.52 -10.86
C SER A 104 -2.93 -17.50 -11.82
N LEU A 105 -4.27 -17.44 -11.94
CA LEU A 105 -5.01 -18.28 -12.89
C LEU A 105 -4.76 -17.84 -14.33
N LEU A 106 -4.74 -16.53 -14.61
CA LEU A 106 -4.42 -16.01 -15.94
C LEU A 106 -2.98 -16.36 -16.36
N MET A 107 -2.02 -16.18 -15.44
CA MET A 107 -0.63 -16.60 -15.70
C MET A 107 -0.49 -18.12 -15.81
N GLY A 108 -1.25 -18.88 -15.02
CA GLY A 108 -1.31 -20.33 -15.09
C GLY A 108 -1.80 -20.81 -16.45
N ILE A 109 -2.88 -20.22 -16.98
CA ILE A 109 -3.39 -20.50 -18.32
C ILE A 109 -2.32 -20.18 -19.38
N GLY A 110 -1.68 -18.99 -19.29
CA GLY A 110 -0.60 -18.61 -20.19
C GLY A 110 0.57 -19.61 -20.18
N GLY A 111 1.00 -20.04 -18.99
CA GLY A 111 2.06 -21.03 -18.83
C GLY A 111 1.66 -22.44 -19.30
N ALA A 112 0.39 -22.81 -19.13
CA ALA A 112 -0.16 -24.08 -19.60
C ALA A 112 -0.20 -24.16 -21.13
N PHE A 113 -0.70 -23.11 -21.78
CA PHE A 113 -0.68 -23.02 -23.25
C PHE A 113 0.74 -22.91 -23.79
N GLY A 114 1.64 -22.19 -23.12
CA GLY A 114 3.05 -22.12 -23.50
C GLY A 114 3.71 -23.51 -23.47
N MET A 115 3.69 -24.19 -22.33
CA MET A 115 4.35 -25.50 -22.21
C MET A 115 3.63 -26.60 -22.99
N GLY A 116 2.29 -26.59 -22.99
CA GLY A 116 1.48 -27.53 -23.75
C GLY A 116 1.65 -27.36 -25.26
N GLY A 117 1.69 -26.11 -25.74
CA GLY A 117 1.92 -25.77 -27.14
C GLY A 117 3.32 -26.14 -27.62
N VAL A 118 4.36 -25.80 -26.85
CA VAL A 118 5.75 -26.19 -27.15
C VAL A 118 5.88 -27.71 -27.21
N ARG A 119 5.24 -28.44 -26.30
CA ARG A 119 5.28 -29.91 -26.29
C ARG A 119 4.51 -30.54 -27.45
N ALA A 120 3.40 -29.93 -27.86
CA ALA A 120 2.63 -30.36 -29.03
C ALA A 120 3.45 -30.17 -30.33
N LEU A 121 4.17 -29.05 -30.46
CA LEU A 121 5.06 -28.80 -31.60
C LEU A 121 6.23 -29.79 -31.66
N TRP A 122 6.73 -30.25 -30.51
CA TRP A 122 7.80 -31.25 -30.43
C TRP A 122 7.37 -32.70 -30.75
N GLY A 123 6.15 -32.90 -31.25
CA GLY A 123 5.64 -34.20 -31.66
C GLY A 123 5.20 -35.11 -30.51
N ALA A 124 4.98 -34.57 -29.31
CA ALA A 124 4.45 -35.36 -28.20
C ALA A 124 2.99 -35.78 -28.48
N PRO A 125 2.59 -37.01 -28.14
CA PRO A 125 1.20 -37.44 -28.32
C PRO A 125 0.26 -36.59 -27.46
N ILE A 126 -0.88 -36.22 -28.03
CA ILE A 126 -1.92 -35.35 -27.44
C ILE A 126 -2.19 -35.65 -25.95
N PRO A 127 -2.40 -36.91 -25.49
CA PRO A 127 -2.66 -37.18 -24.07
C PRO A 127 -1.47 -36.87 -23.16
N LYS A 128 -0.23 -37.05 -23.63
CA LYS A 128 0.98 -36.72 -22.84
C LYS A 128 1.20 -35.21 -22.78
N ALA A 129 0.93 -34.49 -23.87
CA ALA A 129 0.99 -33.03 -23.89
C ALA A 129 -0.05 -32.41 -22.97
N ALA A 130 -1.29 -32.92 -22.96
CA ALA A 130 -2.36 -32.47 -22.08
C ALA A 130 -2.02 -32.67 -20.58
N ASN A 131 -1.50 -33.84 -20.21
CA ASN A 131 -1.09 -34.09 -18.81
C ASN A 131 0.03 -33.14 -18.37
N TRP A 132 0.97 -32.82 -19.27
CA TRP A 132 2.01 -31.83 -18.99
C TRP A 132 1.46 -30.41 -18.88
N ALA A 133 0.53 -30.02 -19.75
CA ALA A 133 -0.13 -28.72 -19.70
C ALA A 133 -0.95 -28.52 -18.41
N VAL A 134 -1.69 -29.55 -17.97
CA VAL A 134 -2.40 -29.51 -16.68
C VAL A 134 -1.40 -29.46 -15.51
N GLY A 135 -0.29 -30.20 -15.61
CA GLY A 135 0.77 -30.15 -14.61
C GLY A 135 1.38 -28.76 -14.46
N THR A 136 1.71 -28.09 -15.56
CA THR A 136 2.24 -26.73 -15.52
C THR A 136 1.19 -25.70 -15.12
N PHE A 137 -0.07 -25.88 -15.54
CA PHE A 137 -1.18 -25.03 -15.10
C PHE A 137 -1.29 -25.01 -13.58
N VAL A 138 -1.36 -26.19 -12.96
CA VAL A 138 -1.53 -26.33 -11.51
C VAL A 138 -0.31 -25.77 -10.78
N PHE A 139 0.89 -26.17 -11.19
CA PHE A 139 2.12 -25.72 -10.57
C PHE A 139 2.31 -24.20 -10.67
N ALA A 140 2.12 -23.63 -11.86
CA ALA A 140 2.27 -22.19 -12.09
C ALA A 140 1.19 -21.40 -11.33
N SER A 141 -0.04 -21.90 -11.26
CA SER A 141 -1.11 -21.24 -10.50
C SER A 141 -0.76 -21.17 -9.01
N PHE A 142 -0.34 -22.29 -8.41
CA PHE A 142 0.06 -22.31 -7.00
C PHE A 142 1.29 -21.44 -6.72
N ALA A 143 2.32 -21.53 -7.56
CA ALA A 143 3.54 -20.75 -7.39
C ALA A 143 3.26 -19.22 -7.46
N ASN A 144 2.49 -18.79 -8.45
CA ASN A 144 2.12 -17.37 -8.59
C ASN A 144 1.20 -16.90 -7.47
N TYR A 145 0.31 -17.77 -6.97
CA TYR A 145 -0.56 -17.46 -5.84
C TYR A 145 0.23 -17.19 -4.56
N GLU A 146 1.12 -18.11 -4.18
CA GLU A 146 2.00 -17.93 -3.02
C GLU A 146 2.92 -16.72 -3.18
N PHE A 147 3.43 -16.49 -4.39
CA PHE A 147 4.25 -15.32 -4.67
C PHE A 147 3.48 -14.00 -4.49
N CYS A 148 2.24 -13.90 -4.99
CA CYS A 148 1.40 -12.72 -4.78
C CYS A 148 1.09 -12.48 -3.30
N LEU A 149 0.79 -13.55 -2.56
CA LEU A 149 0.56 -13.48 -1.12
C LEU A 149 1.81 -13.02 -0.38
N TYR A 150 2.98 -13.56 -0.73
CA TYR A 150 4.26 -13.20 -0.13
C TYR A 150 4.58 -11.72 -0.37
N ARG A 151 4.46 -11.26 -1.62
CA ARG A 151 4.69 -9.86 -1.98
C ARG A 151 3.76 -8.92 -1.21
N ARG A 152 2.48 -9.25 -1.10
CA ARG A 152 1.51 -8.48 -0.31
C ARG A 152 1.78 -8.51 1.20
N ARG A 153 2.39 -9.57 1.72
CA ARG A 153 2.83 -9.62 3.13
C ARG A 153 3.99 -8.66 3.35
N LEU A 154 4.95 -8.63 2.43
CA LEU A 154 6.07 -7.69 2.47
C LEU A 154 5.60 -6.24 2.38
N GLU A 155 4.78 -5.89 1.39
CA GLU A 155 4.24 -4.53 1.22
C GLU A 155 3.50 -4.05 2.47
N ARG A 156 2.71 -4.92 3.11
CA ARG A 156 2.05 -4.61 4.39
C ARG A 156 3.04 -4.39 5.53
N GLN A 157 4.12 -5.16 5.61
CA GLN A 157 5.16 -4.96 6.64
C GLN A 157 5.87 -3.61 6.45
N HIS A 158 6.17 -3.23 5.21
CA HIS A 158 6.78 -1.94 4.90
C HIS A 158 5.83 -0.78 5.21
N MET A 159 4.54 -0.92 4.90
CA MET A 159 3.54 0.12 5.19
C MET A 159 3.34 0.33 6.69
N LYS A 160 3.34 -0.74 7.50
CA LYS A 160 3.27 -0.62 8.98
C LYS A 160 4.42 0.20 9.55
N ARG A 161 5.65 -0.08 9.12
CA ARG A 161 6.83 0.67 9.56
C ARG A 161 6.75 2.15 9.15
N ALA A 162 6.26 2.44 7.94
CA ALA A 162 6.08 3.82 7.48
C ALA A 162 5.03 4.57 8.30
N VAL A 163 3.90 3.94 8.61
CA VAL A 163 2.84 4.52 9.44
C VAL A 163 3.33 4.79 10.85
N GLU A 164 4.05 3.86 11.48
CA GLU A 164 4.62 4.05 12.82
C GLU A 164 5.54 5.28 12.91
N ILE A 165 6.36 5.52 11.88
CA ILE A 165 7.24 6.69 11.82
C ILE A 165 6.42 7.97 11.67
N ILE A 166 5.38 7.96 10.83
CA ILE A 166 4.51 9.11 10.60
C ILE A 166 3.73 9.46 11.87
N ASP A 167 3.19 8.46 12.57
CA ASP A 167 2.39 8.67 13.77
C ASP A 167 3.24 9.22 14.91
N ARG A 168 4.47 8.71 15.11
CA ARG A 168 5.41 9.28 16.09
C ARG A 168 5.69 10.76 15.81
N LYS A 169 5.98 11.11 14.55
CA LYS A 169 6.22 12.51 14.16
C LYS A 169 4.99 13.40 14.29
N LYS A 170 3.78 12.87 14.05
CA LYS A 170 2.53 13.62 14.26
C LYS A 170 2.33 13.94 15.73
N VAL A 171 2.51 12.96 16.63
CA VAL A 171 2.39 13.15 18.07
C VAL A 171 3.40 14.20 18.57
N GLU A 172 4.66 14.13 18.13
CA GLU A 172 5.69 15.12 18.46
C GLU A 172 5.31 16.53 17.97
N LYS A 173 4.88 16.67 16.72
CA LYS A 173 4.46 17.96 16.15
C LYS A 173 3.22 18.53 16.86
N GLU A 174 2.26 17.68 17.20
CA GLU A 174 1.06 18.08 17.94
C GLU A 174 1.39 18.51 19.37
N ALA A 175 2.31 17.82 20.05
CA ALA A 175 2.79 18.20 21.38
C ALA A 175 3.51 19.55 21.35
N LEU A 176 4.41 19.76 20.37
CA LEU A 176 5.08 21.05 20.18
C LEU A 176 4.09 22.18 19.84
N ALA A 177 3.10 21.90 19.00
CA ALA A 177 2.06 22.88 18.68
C ALA A 177 1.20 23.24 19.89
N LYS A 178 0.88 22.26 20.76
CA LYS A 178 0.17 22.50 22.03
C LYS A 178 1.00 23.32 23.01
N ALA A 179 2.29 22.99 23.19
CA ALA A 179 3.21 23.73 24.05
C ALA A 179 3.33 25.20 23.61
N LYS A 180 3.54 25.46 22.31
CA LYS A 180 3.61 26.82 21.76
C LYS A 180 2.31 27.61 21.94
N ARG A 181 1.15 26.95 21.84
CA ARG A 181 -0.16 27.59 22.10
C ARG A 181 -0.31 27.98 23.57
N GLU A 182 0.16 27.14 24.48
CA GLU A 182 0.11 27.40 25.91
C GLU A 182 1.07 28.50 26.33
N GLU A 183 2.30 28.53 25.82
CA GLU A 183 3.25 29.62 26.03
C GLU A 183 2.69 30.97 25.55
N ARG A 184 2.06 30.98 24.36
CA ARG A 184 1.42 32.20 23.84
C ARG A 184 0.24 32.66 24.71
N ARG A 185 -0.48 31.74 25.36
CA ARG A 185 -1.56 32.09 26.29
C ARG A 185 -0.99 32.68 27.58
N ARG A 186 0.04 32.06 28.15
CA ARG A 186 0.73 32.56 29.36
C ARG A 186 1.34 33.96 29.13
N ALA A 187 2.00 34.20 27.99
CA ALA A 187 2.57 35.51 27.68
C ALA A 187 1.52 36.63 27.61
N LYS A 188 0.33 36.35 27.05
CA LYS A 188 -0.78 37.31 27.01
C LYS A 188 -1.32 37.63 28.41
N GLU A 189 -1.47 36.61 29.24
CA GLU A 189 -1.92 36.78 30.63
C GLU A 189 -0.92 37.62 31.44
N GLU A 190 0.39 37.47 31.21
CA GLU A 190 1.42 38.30 31.85
C GLU A 190 1.41 39.75 31.36
N GLU A 191 1.23 39.97 30.05
CA GLU A 191 1.09 41.31 29.48
C GLU A 191 -0.16 42.03 30.01
N ASP A 192 -1.29 41.34 30.09
CA ASP A 192 -2.54 41.92 30.58
C ASP A 192 -2.45 42.21 32.10
N ARG A 193 -1.82 41.33 32.89
CA ARG A 193 -1.49 41.61 34.29
C ARG A 193 -0.60 42.85 34.46
N ARG A 194 0.42 43.00 33.62
CA ARG A 194 1.29 44.20 33.64
C ARG A 194 0.52 45.47 33.30
N LYS A 195 -0.36 45.44 32.28
CA LYS A 195 -1.22 46.59 31.94
C LYS A 195 -2.17 46.95 33.06
N GLU A 196 -2.75 45.97 33.75
CA GLU A 196 -3.59 46.22 34.92
C GLU A 196 -2.81 46.86 36.08
N GLU A 197 -1.58 46.41 36.33
CA GLU A 197 -0.71 47.02 37.34
C GLU A 197 -0.32 48.46 36.96
N GLU A 198 -0.01 48.71 35.69
CA GLU A 198 0.30 50.05 35.17
C GLU A 198 -0.93 50.97 35.23
N ALA A 199 -2.12 50.48 34.89
CA ALA A 199 -3.38 51.22 35.01
C ALA A 199 -3.71 51.56 36.48
N LYS A 200 -3.50 50.61 37.40
CA LYS A 200 -3.63 50.86 38.84
C LYS A 200 -2.62 51.93 39.30
N ARG A 201 -1.33 51.79 38.96
CA ARG A 201 -0.28 52.77 39.33
C ARG A 201 -0.53 54.17 38.75
N GLY A 202 -1.07 54.26 37.54
CA GLY A 202 -1.47 55.53 36.91
C GLY A 202 -2.63 56.21 37.62
N TRP A 203 -3.65 55.44 38.03
CA TRP A 203 -4.81 55.93 38.78
C TRP A 203 -4.39 56.54 40.14
N TRP A 204 -3.57 55.85 40.93
CA TRP A 204 -3.18 56.31 42.28
C TRP A 204 -2.30 57.58 42.30
N ARG A 205 -1.79 58.05 41.16
CA ARG A 205 -1.01 59.29 41.04
C ARG A 205 -1.85 60.53 40.69
N VAL A 206 -3.10 60.34 40.29
CA VAL A 206 -4.02 61.42 39.88
C VAL A 206 -4.85 61.93 41.06
N TRP A 207 -4.87 61.21 42.18
CA TRP A 207 -5.50 61.60 43.44
C TRP A 207 -4.45 62.05 44.45
#